data_AF-A0A842PI43-F1
#
_entry.id   AF-A0A842PI43-F1
#
_cell.length_a   1.000
_cell.length_b   1.000
_cell.length_c   1.000
_cell.angle_alpha   90.00
_cell.angle_beta   90.00
_cell.angle_gamma   90.00
#
_symmetry.space_group_name_H-M   'P 1'
#
loop_
_entity.id
_entity.type
_entity.pdbx_description
1 polymer ?
#
loop_
_entity_poly.entity_id
_entity_poly.type
_entity_poly.pdbx_seq_one_letter_code
_entity_poly.pdbx_strand_id
1 'polypeptide(L)' 'MRESVVNSPTIWKGDYAYFIHPLSDGVPRQSGEMLAEARDIVLEMVNWDEIDLILGIEAMG' A
#
# COMPACT_ATOMS: atom_id res chain seq x y z
N MET A 1 -7.51 1.71 -7.76
CA MET A 1 -6.66 2.37 -6.73
C MET A 1 -7.08 3.78 -6.30
N ARG A 2 -7.15 4.80 -7.17
CA ARG A 2 -7.36 6.20 -6.70
C ARG A 2 -8.63 6.41 -5.85
N GLU A 3 -9.75 5.78 -6.24
CA GLU A 3 -11.01 5.87 -5.48
C GLU A 3 -10.98 5.14 -4.14
N SER A 4 -10.22 4.05 -4.00
CA SER A 4 -10.13 3.32 -2.72
C SER A 4 -9.41 4.14 -1.65
N VAL A 5 -8.41 4.93 -2.06
CA VAL A 5 -7.71 5.89 -1.20
C VAL A 5 -8.65 7.01 -0.77
N VAL A 6 -9.42 7.58 -1.69
CA VAL A 6 -10.36 8.68 -1.38
C VAL A 6 -11.46 8.23 -0.40
N ASN A 7 -11.94 6.99 -0.54
CA ASN A 7 -13.01 6.45 0.29
C ASN A 7 -12.50 5.81 1.60
N SER A 8 -11.20 5.90 1.89
CA SER A 8 -10.64 5.26 3.08
C SER A 8 -11.05 5.97 4.37
N PRO A 9 -11.38 5.21 5.43
CA PRO A 9 -11.76 5.80 6.70
C PRO A 9 -10.59 6.61 7.27
N THR A 10 -10.90 7.81 7.76
CA THR A 10 -9.94 8.67 8.46
C THR A 10 -10.28 8.71 9.94
N ILE A 11 -9.28 8.45 10.78
CA ILE A 11 -9.37 8.50 12.24
C ILE A 11 -8.42 9.57 12.80
N TRP A 12 -8.63 9.99 14.04
CA TRP A 12 -7.66 10.79 14.77
C TRP A 12 -6.68 9.89 15.51
N LYS A 13 -5.38 10.03 15.21
CA LYS A 13 -4.30 9.48 16.03
C LYS A 13 -3.66 10.62 16.80
N GLY A 14 -4.04 10.76 18.07
CA GLY A 14 -3.58 11.88 18.90
C GLY A 14 -4.02 13.22 18.30
N ASP A 15 -3.06 13.99 17.81
CA ASP A 15 -3.23 15.34 17.27
C ASP A 15 -3.26 15.39 15.73
N TYR A 16 -3.21 14.26 15.03
CA TYR A 16 -3.25 14.23 13.56
C TYR A 16 -4.29 13.27 12.98
N ALA A 17 -4.78 13.60 11.79
CA ALA A 17 -5.67 12.76 11.01
C ALA A 17 -4.85 11.66 10.31
N TYR A 18 -5.29 10.41 10.48
CA TYR A 18 -4.67 9.22 9.90
C TYR A 18 -5.71 8.47 9.08
N PHE A 19 -5.47 8.29 7.79
CA PHE A 19 -6.30 7.44 6.95
C PHE A 19 -5.84 5.99 7.08
N ILE A 20 -6.80 5.08 7.18
CA ILE A 20 -6.55 3.64 7.26
C ILE A 20 -6.87 3.06 5.91
N HIS A 21 -5.88 2.47 5.23
CA HIS A 21 -6.08 1.82 3.94
C HIS A 21 -5.56 0.37 4.00
N PRO A 22 -6.31 -0.63 3.46
CA PRO A 22 -5.90 -2.03 3.46
C PRO A 22 -4.47 -2.28 2.95
N LEU A 23 -4.07 -1.54 1.92
CA LEU A 23 -2.73 -1.63 1.33
C LEU A 23 -1.59 -1.15 2.26
N SER A 24 -1.82 -0.10 3.06
CA SER A 24 -0.77 0.48 3.93
C SER A 24 -0.78 -0.09 5.33
N ASP A 25 -1.97 -0.40 5.86
CA ASP A 25 -2.19 -0.75 7.26
C ASP A 25 -2.53 -2.23 7.45
N GLY A 26 -2.73 -2.97 6.35
CA GLY A 26 -3.22 -4.35 6.38
C GLY A 26 -4.65 -4.51 6.88
N VAL A 27 -5.31 -3.41 7.28
CA VAL A 27 -6.65 -3.37 7.87
C VAL A 27 -7.55 -2.33 7.18
N PRO A 28 -8.85 -2.64 6.95
CA PRO A 28 -9.42 -4.00 6.96
C PRO A 28 -8.67 -4.92 5.99
N ARG A 29 -8.81 -6.24 6.14
CA ARG A 29 -7.97 -7.23 5.46
C ARG A 29 -7.84 -6.93 3.96
N GLN A 30 -6.59 -6.74 3.51
CA GLN A 30 -6.25 -6.59 2.11
C GLN A 30 -6.67 -7.79 1.26
N SER A 31 -7.18 -7.53 0.05
CA SER A 31 -7.50 -8.56 -0.93
C SER A 31 -6.26 -8.92 -1.77
N GLY A 32 -6.22 -10.15 -2.29
CA GLY A 32 -5.15 -10.57 -3.20
C GLY A 32 -5.15 -9.78 -4.51
N GLU A 33 -6.34 -9.37 -4.99
CA GLU A 33 -6.49 -8.53 -6.19
C GLU A 33 -5.87 -7.15 -6.01
N MET A 34 -6.07 -6.51 -4.85
CA MET A 34 -5.46 -5.21 -4.56
C MET A 34 -3.93 -5.29 -4.52
N LEU A 35 -3.38 -6.37 -3.96
CA LEU A 35 -1.94 -6.62 -3.97
C LEU A 35 -1.40 -6.88 -5.38
N ALA A 36 -2.17 -7.59 -6.22
CA ALA A 36 -1.82 -7.80 -7.62
C ALA A 36 -1.78 -6.47 -8.39
N GLU A 37 -2.80 -5.62 -8.23
CA GLU A 37 -2.81 -4.27 -8.81
C GLU A 37 -1.60 -3.44 -8.33
N ALA A 38 -1.28 -3.48 -7.02
CA ALA A 38 -0.15 -2.74 -6.47
C ALA A 38 1.18 -3.20 -7.08
N ARG A 39 1.37 -4.52 -7.15
CA ARG A 39 2.54 -5.14 -7.78
C ARG A 39 2.67 -4.72 -9.24
N ASP A 40 1.60 -4.75 -10.02
CA ASP A 40 1.64 -4.43 -11.45
C ASP A 40 2.07 -2.97 -11.68
N ILE A 41 1.57 -2.06 -10.84
CA ILE A 41 2.03 -0.65 -10.86
C ILE A 41 3.53 -0.56 -10.55
N VAL A 42 4.02 -1.25 -9.52
CA VAL A 42 5.46 -1.25 -9.18
C VAL A 42 6.29 -1.87 -10.29
N LEU A 43 5.80 -2.95 -10.92
CA LEU A 43 6.45 -3.62 -12.05
C LEU A 43 6.65 -2.66 -13.23
N GLU A 44 5.68 -1.79 -13.52
CA GLU A 44 5.76 -0.81 -14.59
C GLU A 44 6.65 0.41 -14.25
N MET A 45 6.78 0.74 -12.97
CA MET A 45 7.50 1.94 -12.51
C MET A 45 9.02 1.74 -12.34
N VAL A 46 9.48 0.49 -12.26
CA VAL A 46 10.86 0.15 -11.89
C VAL A 46 11.61 -0.43 -13.09
N ASN A 47 12.85 0.05 -13.33
CA ASN A 47 13.77 -0.62 -14.25
C ASN A 47 14.44 -1.81 -13.53
N TRP A 48 13.86 -3.01 -13.68
CA TRP A 48 14.29 -4.21 -12.96
C TRP A 48 15.70 -4.69 -13.30
N ASP A 49 16.21 -4.35 -14.49
CA ASP A 49 17.59 -4.69 -14.88
C ASP A 49 18.65 -3.94 -14.06
N GLU A 50 18.25 -2.88 -13.33
CA GLU A 50 19.10 -2.09 -12.45
C GLU A 50 18.88 -2.38 -10.95
N ILE A 51 18.10 -3.42 -10.61
CA ILE A 51 17.74 -3.76 -9.23
C ILE A 51 18.38 -5.08 -8.78
N ASP A 52 19.26 -4.99 -7.78
CA ASP A 52 19.91 -6.17 -7.17
C ASP A 52 19.17 -6.73 -5.95
N LEU A 53 18.36 -5.91 -5.27
CA LEU A 53 17.71 -6.27 -4.00
C LEU A 53 16.39 -5.51 -3.81
N ILE A 54 15.36 -6.22 -3.33
CA ILE A 54 14.14 -5.64 -2.77
C ILE A 54 14.21 -5.78 -1.25
N LEU A 55 14.13 -4.66 -0.53
CA LEU A 55 14.18 -4.63 0.94
C LEU A 55 12.87 -4.08 1.49
N GLY A 56 12.13 -4.91 2.21
CA GLY A 56 10.92 -4.53 2.96
C GLY A 56 11.17 -4.58 4.48
N ILE A 57 10.44 -3.76 5.23
CA ILE A 57 10.48 -3.76 6.70
C ILE A 57 9.20 -4.42 7.22
N GLU A 58 9.34 -5.39 8.11
CA GLU A 58 8.17 -6.03 8.73
C GLU A 58 7.36 -5.06 9.59
N ALA A 59 6.04 -5.22 9.70
CA ALA A 59 5.22 -6.32 9.15
C ALA A 59 4.47 -5.97 7.84
N MET A 60 4.52 -4.71 7.39
CA MET A 60 3.62 -4.16 6.35
C MET A 60 4.36 -3.54 5.15
N GLY A 61 5.70 -3.66 5.09
CA GLY A 61 6.53 -3.15 4.01
C GLY A 61 6.88 -4.18 2.94
#